data_AF-A0A7J6SBU6-F1
#
_entry.id   AF-A0A7J6SBU6-F1
#
_cell.length_a   1.000
_cell.length_b   1.000
_cell.length_c   1.000
_cell.angle_alpha   90.00
_cell.angle_beta   90.00
_cell.angle_gamma   90.00
#
_symmetry.space_group_name_H-M   'P 1'
#
loop_
_entity.id
_entity.type
_entity.pdbx_description
1 polymer ?
#
loop_
_entity_poly.entity_id
_entity_poly.type
_entity_poly.pdbx_seq_one_letter_code
_entity_poly.pdbx_strand_id
1 'polypeptide(L)'
;MASESAPATLHIGSRRSDLARLQTLMVAELLEQEMGVRVECHYKEAPGDTNLKDPLWKMPETGVFTSFLRDGLLGGSFDLVVHSWKDLPLAEEPGTTVAATLPRADPRDLLVIRRDAVEEIAASGGHLIVLSSSPRRQFNLTPFLKTVVPGVTS
;
A
#
# COMPACT_ATOMS: atom_id res chain seq x y z
N MET A 1 28.62 38.21 3.02
CA MET A 1 27.95 37.22 3.89
C MET A 1 26.73 36.76 3.12
N ALA A 2 26.79 35.56 2.52
CA ALA A 2 25.63 34.99 1.84
C ALA A 2 24.59 34.68 2.92
N SER A 3 23.34 35.13 2.72
CA SER A 3 22.25 34.76 3.62
C SER A 3 22.02 33.27 3.47
N GLU A 4 22.24 32.50 4.53
CA GLU A 4 21.70 31.14 4.64
C GLU A 4 20.17 31.25 4.52
N SER A 5 19.64 30.95 3.33
CA SER A 5 18.21 30.70 3.18
C SER A 5 17.87 29.48 4.03
N ALA A 6 16.80 29.56 4.83
CA ALA A 6 16.28 28.41 5.54
C ALA A 6 16.18 27.18 4.61
N PRO A 7 16.45 25.96 5.10
CA PRO A 7 16.41 24.77 4.27
C PRO A 7 15.04 24.67 3.59
N ALA A 8 15.05 24.40 2.28
CA ALA A 8 13.82 24.17 1.53
C ALA A 8 13.01 23.08 2.23
N THR A 9 11.74 23.38 2.54
CA THR A 9 10.83 22.42 3.15
C THR A 9 10.05 21.72 2.06
N LEU A 10 10.14 20.38 2.01
CA LEU A 10 9.37 19.54 1.09
C LEU A 10 8.12 19.00 1.79
N HIS A 11 6.97 19.18 1.14
CA HIS A 11 5.68 18.69 1.59
C HIS A 11 5.38 17.34 0.93
N ILE A 12 5.32 16.27 1.72
CA ILE A 12 5.04 14.92 1.21
C ILE A 12 3.63 14.49 1.59
N GLY A 13 2.80 14.19 0.60
CA GLY A 13 1.46 13.63 0.78
C GLY A 13 1.47 12.10 0.86
N SER A 14 0.70 11.52 1.79
CA SER A 14 0.43 10.08 1.80
C SER A 14 -0.91 9.72 2.48
N ARG A 15 -1.26 8.43 2.43
CA ARG A 15 -2.41 7.88 3.16
C ARG A 15 -2.14 7.80 4.66
N ARG A 16 -3.21 7.80 5.45
CA ARG A 16 -3.14 7.74 6.93
C ARG A 16 -2.80 6.36 7.51
N SER A 17 -2.92 5.28 6.74
CA SER A 17 -2.66 3.92 7.26
C SER A 17 -1.23 3.77 7.79
N ASP A 18 -1.02 2.92 8.79
CA ASP A 18 0.27 2.77 9.45
C ASP A 18 1.40 2.39 8.48
N LEU A 19 1.11 1.49 7.53
CA LEU A 19 2.08 1.11 6.51
C LEU A 19 2.44 2.30 5.59
N ALA A 20 1.45 3.11 5.18
CA ALA A 20 1.70 4.29 4.35
C ALA A 20 2.54 5.34 5.09
N ARG A 21 2.26 5.54 6.38
CA ARG A 21 3.06 6.42 7.26
C ARG A 21 4.50 5.94 7.37
N LEU A 22 4.71 4.66 7.63
CA LEU A 22 6.05 4.06 7.70
C LEU A 22 6.82 4.24 6.39
N GLN A 23 6.19 3.92 5.26
CA GLN A 23 6.80 4.12 3.92
C GLN A 23 7.17 5.59 3.69
N THR A 24 6.31 6.52 4.10
CA THR A 24 6.55 7.96 3.96
C THR A 24 7.70 8.42 4.84
N LEU A 25 7.78 7.95 6.09
CA LEU A 25 8.87 8.27 7.01
C LEU A 25 10.21 7.76 6.50
N MET A 26 10.25 6.57 5.90
CA MET A 26 11.47 6.04 5.26
C MET A 26 11.95 6.94 4.12
N VAL A 27 11.03 7.45 3.28
CA VAL A 27 11.38 8.40 2.21
C VAL A 27 11.82 9.74 2.79
N ALA A 28 11.14 10.24 3.81
CA ALA A 28 11.48 11.49 4.48
C ALA A 28 12.89 11.43 5.06
N GLU A 29 13.22 10.38 5.82
CA GLU A 29 14.54 10.19 6.42
C GLU A 29 15.64 10.17 5.35
N LEU A 30 15.44 9.46 4.24
CA LEU A 30 16.41 9.44 3.13
C LEU A 30 16.58 10.83 2.48
N LEU A 31 15.50 11.58 2.28
CA LEU A 31 15.57 12.92 1.70
C LEU A 31 16.27 13.90 2.64
N GLU A 32 15.97 13.86 3.93
CA GLU A 32 16.64 14.70 4.93
C GLU A 32 18.13 14.38 5.03
N GLN A 33 18.51 13.09 5.00
CA GLN A 33 19.90 12.64 5.08
C GLN A 33 20.71 12.96 3.82
N GLU A 34 20.17 12.66 2.63
CA GLU A 34 20.92 12.74 1.37
C GLU A 34 20.88 14.14 0.74
N MET A 35 19.81 14.92 0.98
CA MET A 35 19.59 16.22 0.35
C MET A 35 19.68 17.40 1.32
N GLY A 36 19.71 17.15 2.64
CA GLY A 36 19.77 18.21 3.65
C GLY A 36 18.56 19.15 3.68
N VAL A 37 17.42 18.70 3.13
CA VAL A 37 16.14 19.42 3.13
C VAL A 37 15.37 19.12 4.40
N ARG A 38 14.37 19.95 4.73
CA ARG A 38 13.40 19.62 5.78
C ARG A 38 12.20 18.94 5.14
N VAL A 39 11.63 17.92 5.79
CA VAL A 39 10.43 17.25 5.26
C VAL A 39 9.23 17.44 6.20
N GLU A 40 8.08 17.76 5.62
CA GLU A 40 6.79 17.77 6.32
C GLU A 40 5.83 16.75 5.70
N CYS A 41 5.41 15.76 6.49
CA CYS A 41 4.53 14.70 6.03
C CYS A 41 3.05 15.03 6.32
N HIS A 42 2.22 14.95 5.28
CA HIS A 42 0.79 15.24 5.32
C HIS A 42 0.00 13.96 5.04
N TYR A 43 -0.78 13.52 6.03
CA TYR A 43 -1.55 12.28 5.94
C TYR A 43 -3.04 12.56 5.81
N LYS A 44 -3.71 11.94 4.83
CA LYS A 44 -5.17 11.98 4.71
C LYS A 44 -5.77 10.59 4.58
N GLU A 45 -7.02 10.46 5.02
CA GLU A 45 -7.82 9.25 4.81
C GLU A 45 -8.29 9.21 3.37
N ALA A 46 -8.12 8.06 2.72
CA ALA A 46 -8.74 7.82 1.43
C ALA A 46 -10.20 7.37 1.60
N PRO A 47 -11.09 7.63 0.64
CA PRO A 47 -12.46 7.07 0.66
C PRO A 47 -12.51 5.55 0.81
N GLY A 48 -11.51 4.81 0.30
CA GLY A 48 -11.41 3.37 0.50
C GLY A 48 -10.94 2.94 1.90
N ASP A 49 -10.44 3.87 2.72
CA ASP A 49 -10.10 3.62 4.14
C ASP A 49 -11.35 3.70 5.04
N THR A 50 -12.39 4.40 4.60
CA THR A 50 -13.62 4.61 5.40
C THR A 50 -14.75 3.65 5.03
N ASN A 51 -14.78 3.10 3.81
CA ASN A 51 -15.77 2.09 3.42
C ASN A 51 -15.23 0.65 3.56
N LEU A 52 -15.42 0.06 4.75
CA LEU A 52 -15.02 -1.32 5.05
C LEU A 52 -16.08 -2.39 4.71
N LYS A 53 -17.28 -1.97 4.28
CA LYS A 53 -18.43 -2.88 4.10
C LYS A 53 -18.58 -3.37 2.67
N ASP A 54 -18.20 -2.54 1.70
CA ASP A 54 -18.29 -2.90 0.29
C ASP A 54 -17.03 -3.63 -0.18
N PRO A 55 -17.16 -4.72 -0.96
CA PRO A 55 -16.01 -5.37 -1.58
C PRO A 55 -15.24 -4.37 -2.46
N LEU A 56 -13.91 -4.36 -2.37
CA LEU A 56 -13.03 -3.47 -3.14
C LEU A 56 -13.33 -3.47 -4.65
N TRP A 57 -13.74 -4.60 -5.22
CA TRP A 57 -14.07 -4.74 -6.65
C TRP A 57 -15.41 -4.07 -7.05
N LYS A 58 -16.28 -3.72 -6.08
CA LYS A 58 -17.53 -2.98 -6.31
C LYS A 58 -17.36 -1.47 -6.21
N MET A 59 -16.22 -0.99 -5.69
CA MET A 59 -15.97 0.44 -5.62
C MET A 59 -15.68 0.96 -7.03
N PRO A 60 -16.44 1.95 -7.51
CA PRO A 60 -16.19 2.52 -8.82
C PRO A 60 -14.89 3.33 -8.78
N GLU A 61 -14.08 3.09 -9.80
CA GLU A 61 -12.89 3.85 -10.22
C GLU A 61 -11.52 3.49 -9.62
N THR A 62 -10.62 3.15 -10.53
CA THR A 62 -9.16 3.38 -10.44
C THR A 62 -8.91 4.78 -9.85
N GLY A 63 -8.54 4.87 -8.57
CA GLY A 63 -8.28 6.16 -7.92
C GLY A 63 -8.83 6.33 -6.51
N VAL A 64 -9.66 5.41 -5.99
CA VAL A 64 -10.25 5.47 -4.64
C VAL A 64 -9.22 5.69 -3.52
N PHE A 65 -7.95 5.30 -3.74
CA PHE A 65 -6.87 5.49 -2.79
C PHE A 65 -5.88 6.61 -3.12
N THR A 66 -5.93 7.17 -4.33
CA THR A 66 -4.83 7.97 -4.89
C THR A 66 -5.25 9.30 -5.52
N SER A 67 -6.54 9.52 -5.83
CA SER A 67 -7.00 10.74 -6.51
C SER A 67 -6.67 12.02 -5.73
N PHE A 68 -6.91 12.04 -4.41
CA PHE A 68 -6.60 13.21 -3.59
C PHE A 68 -5.10 13.52 -3.53
N LEU A 69 -4.24 12.50 -3.65
CA LEU A 69 -2.79 12.66 -3.65
C LEU A 69 -2.35 13.28 -4.97
N ARG A 70 -2.89 12.79 -6.08
CA ARG A 70 -2.67 13.36 -7.42
C ARG A 70 -3.11 14.81 -7.48
N ASP A 71 -4.34 15.10 -7.04
CA ASP A 71 -4.88 16.46 -7.09
C ASP A 71 -4.08 17.40 -6.18
N GLY A 72 -3.58 16.91 -5.04
CA GLY A 72 -2.65 17.65 -4.18
C GLY A 72 -1.30 17.92 -4.83
N LEU A 73 -0.75 16.97 -5.59
CA LEU A 73 0.50 17.12 -6.33
C LEU A 73 0.34 18.13 -7.49
N LEU A 74 -0.70 17.99 -8.30
CA LEU A 74 -1.00 18.90 -9.42
C LEU A 74 -1.37 20.31 -8.94
N GLY A 75 -2.04 20.41 -7.79
CA GLY A 75 -2.40 21.68 -7.16
C GLY A 75 -1.28 22.33 -6.35
N GLY A 76 -0.09 21.73 -6.27
CA GLY A 76 1.05 22.25 -5.51
C GLY A 76 0.87 22.25 -3.99
N SER A 77 -0.11 21.48 -3.47
CA SER A 77 -0.25 21.25 -2.02
C SER A 77 0.78 20.24 -1.50
N PHE A 78 1.28 19.38 -2.37
CA PHE A 78 2.36 18.44 -2.10
C PHE A 78 3.42 18.59 -3.18
N ASP A 79 4.69 18.51 -2.79
CA ASP A 79 5.82 18.45 -3.71
C ASP A 79 6.07 17.01 -4.16
N LEU A 80 5.81 16.04 -3.28
CA LEU A 80 5.94 14.61 -3.54
C LEU A 80 4.78 13.83 -2.92
N VAL A 81 4.52 12.64 -3.47
CA VAL A 81 3.56 11.68 -2.92
C VAL A 81 4.25 10.33 -2.73
N VAL A 82 3.97 9.68 -1.60
CA VAL A 82 4.43 8.30 -1.33
C VAL A 82 3.22 7.36 -1.29
N HIS A 83 3.29 6.29 -2.08
CA HIS A 83 2.26 5.24 -2.14
C HIS A 83 2.91 3.85 -2.26
N SER A 84 2.10 2.81 -2.07
CA SER A 84 2.51 1.45 -2.44
C SER A 84 2.44 1.28 -3.96
N TRP A 85 3.49 0.70 -4.57
CA TRP A 85 3.60 0.58 -6.03
C TRP A 85 2.40 -0.10 -6.70
N LYS A 86 1.89 -1.16 -6.05
CA LYS A 86 0.76 -1.96 -6.56
C LYS A 86 -0.56 -1.18 -6.66
N ASP A 87 -0.65 -0.02 -6.01
CA ASP A 87 -1.86 0.81 -5.96
C ASP A 87 -1.84 1.93 -7.02
N LEU A 88 -0.77 2.03 -7.84
CA LEU A 88 -0.74 2.93 -8.98
C LEU A 88 -1.61 2.44 -10.14
N PRO A 89 -2.24 3.35 -10.90
CA PRO A 89 -2.87 3.00 -12.16
C PRO A 89 -1.83 2.47 -13.16
N LEU A 90 -2.27 1.60 -14.05
CA LEU A 90 -1.44 1.10 -15.16
C LEU A 90 -1.28 2.13 -16.27
N ALA A 91 -2.29 2.98 -16.47
CA ALA A 91 -2.23 4.08 -17.41
C ALA A 91 -1.35 5.20 -16.87
N GLU A 92 -0.62 5.86 -17.76
CA GLU A 92 0.08 7.09 -17.41
C GLU A 92 -0.92 8.16 -16.99
N GLU A 93 -0.56 8.90 -15.94
CA GLU A 93 -1.36 9.99 -15.41
C GLU A 93 -0.71 11.32 -15.80
N PRO A 94 -1.28 12.07 -16.76
CA PRO A 94 -0.69 13.31 -17.26
C PRO A 94 -0.38 14.30 -16.14
N GLY A 95 0.79 14.94 -16.23
CA GLY A 95 1.25 15.90 -15.23
C GLY A 95 1.87 15.28 -13.98
N THR A 96 1.94 13.94 -13.90
CA THR A 96 2.66 13.23 -12.84
C THR A 96 3.65 12.24 -13.43
N THR A 97 4.67 11.89 -12.65
CA THR A 97 5.62 10.85 -13.01
C THR A 97 6.10 10.14 -11.77
N VAL A 98 6.52 8.88 -11.91
CA VAL A 98 7.22 8.18 -10.85
C VAL A 98 8.67 8.66 -10.83
N ALA A 99 9.04 9.46 -9.84
CA ALA A 99 10.39 9.98 -9.72
C ALA A 99 11.41 8.96 -9.16
N ALA A 100 10.98 8.09 -8.24
CA ALA A 100 11.87 7.14 -7.56
C ALA A 100 11.12 5.94 -6.97
N THR A 101 11.88 4.91 -6.60
CA THR A 101 11.39 3.78 -5.79
C THR A 101 12.34 3.51 -4.63
N LEU A 102 11.76 3.10 -3.49
CA LEU A 102 12.54 2.47 -2.43
C LEU A 102 13.01 1.07 -2.86
N PRO A 103 14.08 0.52 -2.25
CA PRO A 103 14.45 -0.87 -2.42
C PRO A 103 13.25 -1.80 -2.20
N ARG A 104 13.08 -2.77 -3.10
CA ARG A 104 11.93 -3.67 -3.09
C ARG A 104 11.96 -4.57 -1.86
N ALA A 105 10.92 -4.49 -1.04
CA ALA A 105 10.67 -5.45 0.04
C ALA A 105 10.28 -6.82 -0.52
N ASP A 106 10.23 -7.85 0.34
CA ASP A 106 9.83 -9.20 -0.03
C ASP A 106 8.46 -9.20 -0.75
N PRO A 107 8.40 -9.66 -2.03
CA PRO A 107 7.17 -9.60 -2.82
C PRO A 107 6.22 -10.77 -2.57
N ARG A 108 6.56 -11.74 -1.70
CA ARG A 108 5.76 -12.94 -1.47
C ARG A 108 4.46 -12.63 -0.74
N ASP A 109 3.40 -13.37 -1.07
CA ASP A 109 2.21 -13.41 -0.24
C ASP A 109 2.45 -14.32 0.98
N LEU A 110 1.86 -13.95 2.12
CA LEU A 110 1.92 -14.74 3.35
C LEU A 110 0.53 -15.29 3.67
N LEU A 111 0.47 -16.56 4.06
CA LEU A 111 -0.70 -17.17 4.68
C LEU A 111 -0.57 -17.03 6.19
N VAL A 112 -1.45 -16.23 6.80
CA VAL A 112 -1.48 -16.04 8.26
C VAL A 112 -2.58 -16.91 8.83
N ILE A 113 -2.21 -17.85 9.70
CA ILE A 113 -3.14 -18.79 10.33
C ILE A 113 -3.18 -18.46 11.83
N ARG A 114 -4.40 -18.33 12.36
CA ARG A 114 -4.62 -18.14 13.80
C ARG A 114 -4.26 -19.45 14.53
N ARG A 115 -3.64 -19.38 15.70
CA ARG A 115 -3.09 -20.57 16.36
C ARG A 115 -4.14 -21.64 16.69
N ASP A 116 -5.32 -21.20 17.12
CA ASP A 116 -6.52 -22.01 17.40
C ASP A 116 -7.24 -22.51 16.12
N ALA A 117 -6.95 -21.95 14.94
CA ALA A 117 -7.60 -22.37 13.71
C ALA A 117 -7.25 -23.82 13.33
N VAL A 118 -6.13 -24.37 13.81
CA VAL A 118 -5.72 -25.76 13.55
C VAL A 118 -6.76 -26.74 14.12
N GLU A 119 -7.24 -26.48 15.34
CA GLU A 119 -8.26 -27.30 15.99
C GLU A 119 -9.61 -27.15 15.29
N GLU A 120 -9.96 -25.92 14.89
CA GLU A 120 -11.18 -25.64 14.11
C GLU A 120 -11.18 -26.36 12.75
N ILE A 121 -10.04 -26.39 12.05
CA ILE A 121 -9.87 -27.10 10.78
C ILE A 121 -9.99 -28.61 10.99
N ALA A 122 -9.42 -29.15 12.06
CA ALA A 122 -9.55 -30.58 12.37
C ALA A 122 -11.01 -30.95 12.68
N ALA A 123 -11.69 -30.13 13.49
CA ALA A 123 -13.10 -30.32 13.86
C ALA A 123 -14.06 -30.16 12.67
N SER A 124 -13.69 -29.35 11.67
CA SER A 124 -14.47 -29.17 10.43
C SER A 124 -14.26 -30.28 9.40
N GLY A 125 -13.52 -31.34 9.73
CA GLY A 125 -13.20 -32.42 8.78
C GLY A 125 -12.15 -32.02 7.74
N GLY A 126 -11.26 -31.09 8.08
CA GLY A 126 -10.18 -30.62 7.20
C GLY A 126 -10.55 -29.45 6.31
N HIS A 127 -11.73 -28.83 6.49
CA HIS A 127 -12.14 -27.67 5.72
C HIS A 127 -11.42 -26.39 6.19
N LEU A 128 -10.58 -25.83 5.32
CA LEU A 128 -9.88 -24.57 5.52
C LEU A 128 -10.58 -23.42 4.77
N ILE A 129 -11.02 -22.39 5.50
CA ILE A 129 -11.56 -21.15 4.94
C ILE A 129 -10.47 -20.09 4.96
N VAL A 130 -10.11 -19.55 3.79
CA VAL A 130 -9.13 -18.45 3.67
C VAL A 130 -9.83 -17.18 3.21
N LEU A 131 -9.62 -16.08 3.94
CA LEU A 131 -10.22 -14.79 3.65
C LEU A 131 -9.23 -13.90 2.89
N SER A 132 -9.62 -13.44 1.69
CA SER A 132 -8.87 -12.46 0.91
C SER A 132 -9.82 -11.72 -0.02
N SER A 133 -9.70 -10.39 -0.08
CA SER A 133 -10.43 -9.55 -1.03
C SER A 133 -9.74 -9.42 -2.39
N SER A 134 -8.55 -10.01 -2.58
CA SER A 134 -7.78 -9.97 -3.83
C SER A 134 -8.16 -11.13 -4.77
N PRO A 135 -8.70 -10.85 -5.97
CA PRO A 135 -8.98 -11.89 -6.97
C PRO A 135 -7.73 -12.68 -7.37
N ARG A 136 -6.57 -12.00 -7.47
CA ARG A 136 -5.27 -12.63 -7.76
C ARG A 136 -4.92 -13.71 -6.75
N ARG A 137 -5.13 -13.44 -5.45
CA ARG A 137 -4.86 -14.43 -4.39
C ARG A 137 -5.86 -15.57 -4.44
N GLN A 138 -7.15 -15.26 -4.61
CA GLN A 138 -8.20 -16.29 -4.71
C GLN A 138 -7.92 -17.28 -5.85
N PHE A 139 -7.52 -16.76 -7.02
CA PHE A 139 -7.19 -17.58 -8.18
C PHE A 139 -5.94 -18.45 -7.95
N ASN A 140 -4.87 -17.87 -7.40
CA ASN A 140 -3.59 -18.58 -7.24
C ASN A 140 -3.54 -19.51 -6.02
N LEU A 141 -4.36 -19.28 -5.00
CA LEU A 141 -4.29 -20.02 -3.73
C LEU A 141 -4.76 -21.47 -3.88
N THR A 142 -5.87 -21.71 -4.60
CA THR A 142 -6.46 -23.05 -4.72
C THR A 142 -5.50 -24.06 -5.40
N PRO A 143 -4.83 -23.75 -6.52
CA PRO A 143 -3.82 -24.63 -7.09
C PRO A 143 -2.60 -24.79 -6.17
N PHE A 144 -2.18 -23.72 -5.49
CA PHE A 144 -0.99 -23.73 -4.63
C PHE A 144 -1.18 -24.59 -3.38
N LEU A 145 -2.31 -24.50 -2.68
CA LEU A 145 -2.52 -25.28 -1.45
C LEU A 145 -2.54 -26.79 -1.69
N LYS A 146 -3.02 -27.24 -2.86
CA LYS A 146 -3.02 -28.66 -3.25
C LYS A 146 -1.61 -29.25 -3.35
N THR A 147 -0.60 -28.43 -3.65
CA THR A 147 0.78 -28.91 -3.83
C THR A 147 1.62 -28.82 -2.56
N VAL A 148 1.23 -27.98 -1.61
CA VAL A 148 2.04 -27.68 -0.41
C VAL A 148 1.43 -28.17 0.91
N VAL A 149 0.13 -28.46 0.97
CA VAL A 149 -0.53 -28.98 2.17
C VAL A 149 -0.74 -30.50 2.02
N PRO A 150 -0.09 -31.33 2.85
CA PRO A 150 -0.30 -32.78 2.82
C PRO A 150 -1.78 -33.12 3.11
N GLY A 151 -2.39 -33.98 2.26
CA GLY A 151 -3.72 -34.54 2.51
C GLY A 151 -4.92 -33.74 1.95
N VAL A 152 -4.71 -32.66 1.20
CA VAL A 152 -5.80 -31.96 0.50
C VAL A 152 -6.10 -32.65 -0.83
N THR A 153 -7.04 -33.61 -0.83
CA THR A 153 -7.62 -34.16 -2.07
C THR A 153 -8.76 -33.30 -2.60
N SER A 154 -8.86 -33.22 -3.92
CA SER A 154 -9.74 -32.36 -4.74
C SER A 154 -11.21 -32.36 -4.34
#